data_AF-A0A9P7BPL7-F1
#
_entry.id   AF-A0A9P7BPL7-F1
#
_cell.length_a   1.000
_cell.length_b   1.000
_cell.length_c   1.000
_cell.angle_alpha   90.00
_cell.angle_beta   90.00
_cell.angle_gamma   90.00
#
_symmetry.space_group_name_H-M   'P 1'
#
loop_
_entity.id
_entity.type
_entity.pdbx_description
1 polymer ?
#
loop_
_entity_poly.entity_id
_entity_poly.type
_entity_poly.pdbx_seq_one_letter_code
_entity_poly.pdbx_strand_id
1 'polypeptide(L)'
;MKLAENKDAKAVTNYNILDQLRQVGTHFESPSTYYLCRASGFVTRTHQCQPYSIFTLSNFDRGRCPYAEIFSSIADNVLQLGDKGRLRKNVVENGLSSGNKEIEKVISEILKLYGNNRQSISIIGNIGLNSLLEKLAALHQPYISSANDSVATAINDSFQFFKK
;
A
#
# COMPACT_ATOMS: atom_id res chain seq x y z
N MET A 1 -16.82 -7.41 22.39
CA MET A 1 -15.95 -8.26 21.55
C MET A 1 -14.58 -7.60 21.47
N LYS A 2 -13.62 -8.07 22.28
CA LYS A 2 -12.36 -7.40 22.63
C LYS A 2 -11.21 -7.65 21.64
N LEU A 3 -11.51 -7.78 20.35
CA LEU A 3 -10.46 -7.88 19.33
C LEU A 3 -9.65 -6.58 19.22
N ALA A 4 -10.30 -5.43 19.47
CA ALA A 4 -9.63 -4.12 19.49
C ALA A 4 -8.66 -3.92 20.67
N GLU A 5 -8.75 -4.73 21.73
CA GLU A 5 -7.88 -4.63 22.91
C GLU A 5 -6.67 -5.58 22.83
N ASN A 6 -6.68 -6.53 21.89
CA ASN A 6 -5.64 -7.54 21.77
C ASN A 6 -4.53 -7.06 20.83
N LYS A 7 -3.37 -6.70 21.41
CA LYS A 7 -2.17 -6.29 20.68
C LYS A 7 -1.55 -7.42 19.84
N ASP A 8 -1.92 -8.67 20.14
CA ASP A 8 -1.47 -9.89 19.45
C ASP A 8 -2.52 -10.44 18.48
N ALA A 9 -3.54 -9.66 18.13
CA ALA A 9 -4.55 -10.05 17.15
C ALA A 9 -3.89 -10.30 15.78
N LYS A 10 -3.58 -11.57 15.49
CA LYS A 10 -3.16 -12.02 14.16
C LYS A 10 -4.39 -12.18 13.27
N ALA A 11 -4.24 -11.79 12.00
CA ALA A 11 -5.29 -11.77 10.99
C ALA A 11 -6.18 -13.02 11.01
N VAL A 12 -7.49 -12.83 10.80
CA VAL A 12 -8.48 -13.92 10.75
C VAL A 12 -8.17 -14.89 9.60
N THR A 13 -7.48 -14.42 8.55
CA THR A 13 -6.95 -15.21 7.43
C THR A 13 -5.71 -14.54 6.83
N ASN A 14 -4.68 -15.31 6.46
CA ASN A 14 -3.48 -14.79 5.77
C ASN A 14 -3.69 -14.44 4.29
N TYR A 15 -4.86 -14.78 3.73
CA TYR A 15 -5.24 -14.33 2.39
C TYR A 15 -5.43 -12.81 2.39
N ASN A 16 -4.81 -12.13 1.43
CA ASN A 16 -5.02 -10.71 1.17
C ASN A 16 -4.67 -9.80 2.37
N ILE A 17 -3.55 -10.08 3.05
CA ILE A 17 -3.14 -9.36 4.27
C ILE A 17 -2.97 -7.85 4.04
N LEU A 18 -2.45 -7.45 2.87
CA LEU A 18 -2.30 -6.04 2.49
C LEU A 18 -3.64 -5.33 2.39
N ASP A 19 -4.71 -6.03 2.03
CA ASP A 19 -6.04 -5.43 1.95
C ASP A 19 -6.69 -5.21 3.32
N GLN A 20 -6.19 -5.88 4.36
CA GLN A 20 -6.62 -5.71 5.74
C GLN A 20 -5.96 -4.49 6.41
N LEU A 21 -4.95 -3.90 5.78
CA LEU A 21 -4.27 -2.69 6.26
C LEU A 21 -5.21 -1.48 6.30
N ARG A 22 -4.91 -0.53 7.19
CA ARG A 22 -5.57 0.77 7.19
C ARG A 22 -5.28 1.48 5.86
N GLN A 23 -6.31 2.06 5.24
CA GLN A 23 -6.18 2.83 3.99
C GLN A 23 -5.73 4.28 4.29
N VAL A 24 -4.62 4.43 4.99
CA VAL A 24 -4.04 5.75 5.30
C VAL A 24 -2.96 6.09 4.28
N GLY A 25 -2.94 7.36 3.85
CA GLY A 25 -1.93 7.90 2.94
C GLY A 25 -0.84 8.70 3.66
N THR A 26 -0.71 8.53 4.98
CA THR A 26 0.15 9.33 5.86
C THR A 26 0.72 8.49 7.00
N HIS A 27 1.73 9.03 7.68
CA HIS A 27 2.38 8.43 8.85
C HIS A 27 3.03 7.06 8.61
N PHE A 28 3.70 6.87 7.47
CA PHE A 28 4.39 5.62 7.12
C PHE A 28 5.56 5.27 8.05
N GLU A 29 6.05 6.21 8.84
CA GLU A 29 7.03 5.98 9.91
C GLU A 29 6.43 5.34 11.17
N SER A 30 5.10 5.28 11.29
CA SER A 30 4.39 4.80 12.48
C SER A 30 3.96 3.34 12.32
N PRO A 31 4.23 2.44 13.30
CA PRO A 31 3.74 1.06 13.26
C PRO A 31 2.21 0.96 13.13
N SER A 32 1.49 1.95 13.67
CA SER A 32 0.02 1.97 13.66
C SER A 32 -0.60 2.12 12.26
N THR A 33 0.18 2.56 11.28
CA THR A 33 -0.19 2.61 9.86
C THR A 33 -0.35 1.22 9.27
N TYR A 34 0.37 0.24 9.82
CA TYR A 34 0.42 -1.14 9.33
C TYR A 34 -0.49 -2.11 10.10
N TYR A 35 -1.35 -1.59 10.99
CA TYR A 35 -2.28 -2.43 11.72
C TYR A 35 -3.37 -3.00 10.81
N LEU A 36 -3.66 -4.29 10.98
CA LEU A 36 -4.64 -5.05 10.22
C LEU A 36 -6.04 -4.85 10.81
N CYS A 37 -6.60 -3.65 10.61
CA CYS A 37 -7.87 -3.26 11.21
C CYS A 37 -9.08 -3.45 10.31
N ARG A 38 -8.91 -3.75 9.02
CA ARG A 38 -10.03 -3.92 8.08
C ARG A 38 -10.50 -5.37 8.04
N ALA A 39 -11.81 -5.53 8.09
CA ALA A 39 -12.49 -6.77 7.76
C ALA A 39 -13.24 -6.59 6.43
N SER A 40 -13.19 -7.62 5.58
CA SER A 40 -13.93 -7.64 4.32
C SER A 40 -15.23 -8.42 4.47
N GLY A 41 -16.33 -7.82 4.01
CA GLY A 41 -17.63 -8.48 3.90
C GLY A 41 -17.66 -9.49 2.76
N PHE A 42 -18.71 -10.31 2.70
CA PHE A 42 -18.84 -11.39 1.69
C PHE A 42 -18.67 -10.88 0.24
N VAL A 43 -19.31 -9.75 -0.09
CA VAL A 43 -19.25 -9.15 -1.44
C VAL A 43 -17.83 -8.71 -1.81
N THR A 44 -17.09 -8.12 -0.87
CA THR A 44 -15.74 -7.58 -1.10
C THR A 44 -14.63 -8.63 -0.91
N ARG A 45 -14.98 -9.92 -0.83
CA ARG A 45 -14.00 -11.03 -0.87
C ARG A 45 -13.63 -11.43 -2.30
N THR A 46 -14.47 -11.11 -3.28
CA THR A 46 -14.12 -11.34 -4.68
C THR A 46 -13.12 -10.29 -5.12
N HIS A 47 -12.09 -10.71 -5.86
CA HIS A 47 -11.02 -9.81 -6.31
C HIS A 47 -11.53 -8.62 -7.14
N GLN A 48 -12.69 -8.75 -7.79
CA GLN A 48 -13.32 -7.72 -8.61
C GLN A 48 -14.05 -6.65 -7.77
N CYS A 49 -14.53 -7.02 -6.58
CA CYS A 49 -15.29 -6.12 -5.70
C CYS A 49 -14.43 -5.61 -4.53
N GLN A 50 -13.12 -5.86 -4.57
CA GLN A 50 -12.21 -5.49 -3.50
C GLN A 50 -11.58 -4.11 -3.77
N PRO A 51 -11.82 -3.10 -2.92
CA PRO A 51 -11.27 -1.77 -3.14
C PRO A 51 -9.75 -1.76 -3.02
N TYR A 52 -9.10 -1.07 -3.96
CA TYR A 52 -7.67 -0.81 -3.95
C TYR A 52 -7.33 0.30 -2.96
N SER A 53 -6.15 0.16 -2.37
CA SER A 53 -5.52 1.11 -1.46
C SER A 53 -4.13 1.46 -1.95
N ILE A 54 -3.44 2.36 -1.25
CA ILE A 54 -2.05 2.67 -1.56
C ILE A 54 -1.14 1.41 -1.49
N PHE A 55 -1.45 0.47 -0.59
CA PHE A 55 -0.67 -0.76 -0.42
C PHE A 55 -1.02 -1.86 -1.43
N THR A 56 -2.13 -1.72 -2.17
CA THR A 56 -2.65 -2.77 -3.06
C THR A 56 -2.81 -2.31 -4.49
N LEU A 57 -2.56 -1.03 -4.80
CA LEU A 57 -2.66 -0.46 -6.13
C LEU A 57 -1.77 -1.18 -7.15
N SER A 58 -0.61 -1.69 -6.75
CA SER A 58 0.28 -2.47 -7.62
C SER A 58 -0.41 -3.69 -8.24
N ASN A 59 -1.46 -4.22 -7.60
CA ASN A 59 -2.21 -5.38 -8.06
C ASN A 59 -3.24 -5.04 -9.14
N PHE A 60 -3.67 -3.78 -9.25
CA PHE A 60 -4.69 -3.36 -10.20
C PHE A 60 -4.24 -3.54 -11.66
N ASP A 61 -3.03 -3.06 -11.98
CA ASP A 61 -2.48 -3.13 -13.35
C ASP A 61 -1.44 -4.25 -13.51
N ARG A 62 -1.58 -5.35 -12.76
CA ARG A 62 -0.68 -6.52 -12.81
C ARG A 62 0.82 -6.15 -12.71
N GLY A 63 1.18 -5.18 -11.88
CA GLY A 63 2.57 -4.74 -11.68
C GLY A 63 3.13 -3.79 -12.74
N ARG A 64 2.31 -3.27 -13.68
CA ARG A 64 2.76 -2.24 -14.65
C ARG A 64 2.97 -0.85 -14.06
N CYS A 65 2.61 -0.66 -12.80
CA CYS A 65 2.93 0.54 -12.02
C CYS A 65 4.06 0.23 -11.02
N PRO A 66 5.33 0.22 -11.45
CA PRO A 66 6.47 -0.20 -10.61
C PRO A 66 6.65 0.70 -9.38
N TYR A 67 6.22 1.96 -9.46
CA TYR A 67 6.28 2.91 -8.36
C TYR A 67 5.20 2.64 -7.27
N ALA A 68 4.10 1.95 -7.61
CA ALA A 68 3.13 1.49 -6.62
C ALA A 68 3.65 0.30 -5.79
N GLU A 69 4.59 -0.47 -6.34
CA GLU A 69 5.25 -1.60 -5.65
C GLU A 69 6.06 -1.14 -4.44
N ILE A 70 6.49 0.14 -4.41
CA ILE A 70 7.17 0.71 -3.25
C ILE A 70 6.31 0.57 -1.99
N PHE A 71 5.01 0.89 -2.07
CA PHE A 71 4.12 0.84 -0.92
C PHE A 71 3.80 -0.59 -0.47
N SER A 72 3.54 -1.51 -1.41
CA SER A 72 3.31 -2.92 -1.08
C SER A 72 4.55 -3.54 -0.44
N SER A 73 5.74 -3.28 -1.00
CA SER A 73 7.01 -3.74 -0.45
C SER A 73 7.29 -3.19 0.95
N ILE A 74 7.00 -1.90 1.19
CA ILE A 74 7.09 -1.30 2.53
C ILE A 74 6.19 -2.04 3.51
N ALA A 75 4.92 -2.21 3.17
CA ALA A 75 3.95 -2.86 4.03
C ALA A 75 4.33 -4.31 4.33
N ASP A 76 4.73 -5.08 3.33
CA ASP A 76 5.20 -6.46 3.50
C ASP A 76 6.41 -6.53 4.44
N ASN A 77 7.40 -5.65 4.27
CA ASN A 77 8.58 -5.63 5.12
C ASN A 77 8.24 -5.26 6.57
N VAL A 78 7.33 -4.31 6.80
CA VAL A 78 6.91 -3.94 8.16
C VAL A 78 6.04 -5.04 8.80
N LEU A 79 5.14 -5.67 8.04
CA LEU A 79 4.33 -6.78 8.56
C LEU A 79 5.19 -7.99 8.95
N GLN A 80 6.25 -8.28 8.19
CA GLN A 80 7.14 -9.41 8.46
C GLN A 80 8.17 -9.13 9.56
N LEU A 81 8.71 -7.91 9.62
CA LEU A 81 9.88 -7.58 10.44
C LEU A 81 9.61 -6.54 11.54
N GLY A 82 8.39 -5.99 11.61
CA GLY A 82 8.01 -4.91 12.53
C GLY A 82 8.90 -3.68 12.37
N ASP A 83 9.37 -3.16 13.50
CA ASP A 83 10.27 -2.00 13.56
C ASP A 83 11.63 -2.21 12.87
N LYS A 84 11.98 -3.47 12.55
CA LYS A 84 13.19 -3.81 11.78
C LYS A 84 12.95 -3.80 10.27
N GLY A 85 11.74 -3.49 9.82
CA GLY A 85 11.37 -3.37 8.41
C GLY A 85 12.25 -2.35 7.68
N ARG A 86 12.77 -2.76 6.52
CA ARG A 86 13.68 -1.95 5.71
C ARG A 86 13.22 -1.89 4.27
N LEU A 87 13.29 -0.71 3.68
CA LEU A 87 13.02 -0.49 2.27
C LEU A 87 14.32 -0.66 1.47
N ARG A 88 14.35 -1.64 0.57
CA ARG A 88 15.50 -1.92 -0.30
C ARG A 88 15.58 -0.91 -1.43
N LYS A 89 16.81 -0.52 -1.79
CA LYS A 89 17.08 0.49 -2.81
C LYS A 89 16.58 0.09 -4.20
N ASN A 90 16.78 -1.18 -4.57
CA ASN A 90 16.36 -1.71 -5.87
C ASN A 90 14.85 -1.58 -6.14
N VAL A 91 14.01 -1.73 -5.12
CA VAL A 91 12.54 -1.53 -5.23
C VAL A 91 12.22 -0.08 -5.61
N VAL A 92 12.95 0.87 -5.03
CA VAL A 92 12.79 2.31 -5.33
C VAL A 92 13.33 2.64 -6.72
N GLU A 93 14.48 2.06 -7.11
CA GLU A 93 15.09 2.26 -8.42
C GLU A 93 14.18 1.80 -9.56
N ASN A 94 13.49 0.66 -9.38
CA ASN A 94 12.51 0.17 -10.37
C ASN A 94 11.39 1.20 -10.64
N GLY A 95 11.00 1.97 -9.63
CA GLY A 95 9.97 2.99 -9.74
C GLY A 95 10.35 4.19 -10.62
N LEU A 96 11.63 4.40 -10.95
CA LEU A 96 12.07 5.48 -11.86
C LEU A 96 11.54 5.32 -13.29
N SER A 97 11.11 4.12 -13.67
CA SER A 97 10.52 3.85 -14.99
C SER A 97 9.05 4.28 -15.11
N SER A 98 8.56 5.17 -14.24
CA SER A 98 7.14 5.54 -14.15
C SER A 98 6.60 6.31 -15.35
N GLY A 99 7.43 7.06 -16.08
CA GLY A 99 7.00 7.96 -17.17
C GLY A 99 6.32 9.24 -16.67
N ASN A 100 6.13 9.40 -15.35
CA ASN A 100 5.60 10.60 -14.73
C ASN A 100 6.73 11.36 -14.02
N LYS A 101 7.06 12.55 -14.55
CA LYS A 101 8.18 13.37 -14.07
C LYS A 101 8.07 13.79 -12.60
N GLU A 102 6.86 13.99 -12.09
CA GLU A 102 6.65 14.37 -10.68
C GLU A 102 6.90 13.18 -9.76
N ILE A 103 6.43 11.99 -10.14
CA ILE A 103 6.69 10.73 -9.44
C ILE A 103 8.19 10.42 -9.47
N GLU A 104 8.84 10.52 -10.62
CA GLU A 104 10.29 10.32 -10.79
C GLU A 104 11.10 11.28 -9.92
N LYS A 105 10.66 12.54 -9.78
CA LYS A 105 11.31 13.50 -8.90
C LYS A 105 11.24 13.08 -7.44
N VAL A 106 10.07 12.68 -6.95
CA VAL A 106 9.91 12.20 -5.56
C VAL A 106 10.72 10.93 -5.33
N ILE A 107 10.71 9.98 -6.27
CA ILE A 107 11.52 8.75 -6.21
C ILE A 107 13.01 9.08 -6.16
N SER A 108 13.47 10.03 -6.98
CA SER A 108 14.85 10.51 -6.95
C SER A 108 15.23 11.14 -5.61
N GLU A 109 14.31 11.87 -4.97
CA GLU A 109 14.50 12.38 -3.61
C GLU A 109 14.60 11.25 -2.57
N ILE A 110 13.79 10.19 -2.71
CA ILE A 110 13.88 9.00 -1.84
C ILE A 110 15.23 8.31 -2.02
N LEU A 111 15.71 8.16 -3.26
CA LEU A 111 17.02 7.54 -3.54
C LEU A 111 18.19 8.28 -2.89
N LYS A 112 18.10 9.62 -2.74
CA LYS A 112 19.11 10.41 -2.04
C LYS A 112 19.21 10.04 -0.54
N LEU A 113 18.13 9.56 0.10
CA LEU A 113 18.15 9.17 1.51
C LEU A 113 19.05 7.95 1.79
N TYR A 114 19.36 7.16 0.77
CA TYR A 114 20.27 6.01 0.88
C TYR A 114 21.74 6.45 1.01
N GLY A 115 22.07 7.68 0.61
CA GLY A 115 23.47 8.12 0.50
C GLY A 115 24.27 7.23 -0.46
N ASN A 116 25.59 7.19 -0.28
CA ASN A 116 26.48 6.58 -1.27
C ASN A 116 26.49 5.04 -1.22
N ASN A 117 26.39 4.43 -0.03
CA ASN A 117 26.69 2.99 0.15
C ASN A 117 25.56 2.16 0.77
N ARG A 118 24.39 2.73 1.11
CA ARG A 118 23.32 1.95 1.74
C ARG A 118 22.46 1.27 0.69
N GLN A 119 22.23 -0.03 0.88
CA GLN A 119 21.33 -0.84 0.05
C GLN A 119 19.90 -0.88 0.60
N SER A 120 19.70 -0.41 1.84
CA SER A 120 18.40 -0.33 2.48
C SER A 120 18.36 0.78 3.54
N ILE A 121 17.16 1.29 3.82
CA ILE A 121 16.90 2.27 4.87
C ILE A 121 15.76 1.79 5.78
N SER A 122 15.76 2.19 7.05
CA SER A 122 14.66 1.87 7.96
C SER A 122 13.37 2.57 7.54
N ILE A 123 12.24 1.87 7.69
CA ILE A 123 10.90 2.40 7.39
C ILE A 123 10.35 3.11 8.64
N ILE A 124 10.21 2.36 9.73
CA ILE A 124 9.68 2.87 10.99
C ILE A 124 10.65 3.90 11.60
N GLY A 125 10.09 5.00 12.09
CA GLY A 125 10.83 6.14 12.67
C GLY A 125 11.57 7.03 11.64
N ASN A 126 11.48 6.73 10.34
CA ASN A 126 12.16 7.52 9.31
C ASN A 126 11.27 8.66 8.80
N ILE A 127 11.32 9.80 9.49
CA ILE A 127 10.50 10.98 9.20
C ILE A 127 10.78 11.54 7.79
N GLY A 128 12.06 11.55 7.37
CA GLY A 128 12.44 12.04 6.04
C GLY A 128 11.88 11.19 4.91
N LEU A 129 11.88 9.86 5.09
CA LEU A 129 11.21 8.95 4.17
C LEU A 129 9.69 9.16 4.20
N ASN A 130 9.07 9.29 5.39
CA ASN A 130 7.64 9.51 5.50
C ASN A 130 7.16 10.72 4.69
N SER A 131 7.80 11.89 4.86
CA SER A 131 7.38 13.10 4.14
C SER A 131 7.44 12.94 2.61
N LEU A 132 8.35 12.11 2.10
CA LEU A 132 8.42 11.80 0.67
C LEU A 132 7.36 10.78 0.25
N LEU A 133 7.10 9.76 1.08
CA LEU A 133 6.05 8.78 0.85
C LEU A 133 4.66 9.41 0.88
N GLU A 134 4.42 10.41 1.73
CA GLU A 134 3.17 11.19 1.75
C GLU A 134 2.94 11.96 0.45
N LYS A 135 3.99 12.63 -0.05
CA LYS A 135 3.94 13.28 -1.38
C LYS A 135 3.66 12.26 -2.48
N LEU A 136 4.36 11.12 -2.44
CA LEU A 136 4.17 10.06 -3.42
C LEU A 136 2.74 9.50 -3.35
N ALA A 137 2.20 9.28 -2.15
CA ALA A 137 0.85 8.78 -1.92
C ALA A 137 -0.21 9.76 -2.41
N ALA A 138 0.01 11.07 -2.29
CA ALA A 138 -0.85 12.09 -2.86
C ALA A 138 -0.91 12.00 -4.40
N LEU A 139 0.26 11.80 -5.05
CA LEU A 139 0.34 11.59 -6.51
C LEU A 139 -0.36 10.29 -6.96
N HIS A 140 -0.52 9.30 -6.08
CA HIS A 140 -1.22 8.05 -6.39
C HIS A 140 -2.74 8.15 -6.27
N GLN A 141 -3.28 9.15 -5.56
CA GLN A 141 -4.72 9.24 -5.29
C GLN A 141 -5.60 9.17 -6.54
N PRO A 142 -5.28 9.87 -7.66
CA PRO A 142 -6.10 9.78 -8.86
C PRO A 142 -6.17 8.36 -9.45
N TYR A 143 -5.07 7.62 -9.39
CA TYR A 143 -4.99 6.24 -9.87
C TYR A 143 -5.77 5.29 -8.97
N ILE A 144 -5.73 5.49 -7.65
CA ILE A 144 -6.53 4.73 -6.69
C ILE A 144 -8.02 4.98 -6.92
N SER A 145 -8.43 6.23 -7.11
CA SER A 145 -9.82 6.58 -7.41
C SER A 145 -10.28 5.92 -8.70
N SER A 146 -9.49 6.03 -9.78
CA SER A 146 -9.81 5.39 -11.06
C SER A 146 -9.90 3.87 -10.97
N ALA A 147 -8.99 3.23 -10.22
CA ALA A 147 -9.06 1.79 -9.98
C ALA A 147 -10.34 1.41 -9.22
N ASN A 148 -10.74 2.22 -8.24
CA ASN A 148 -11.93 1.98 -7.44
C ASN A 148 -13.25 2.27 -8.17
N ASP A 149 -13.25 3.09 -9.22
CA ASP A 149 -14.42 3.25 -10.10
C ASP A 149 -14.79 1.92 -10.78
N SER A 150 -13.78 1.12 -11.17
CA SER A 150 -14.01 -0.22 -11.73
C SER A 150 -14.60 -1.19 -10.69
N VAL A 151 -14.15 -1.07 -9.44
CA VAL A 151 -14.67 -1.85 -8.30
C VAL A 151 -16.12 -1.48 -8.00
N ALA A 152 -16.45 -0.18 -8.01
CA ALA A 152 -17.81 0.29 -7.79
C ALA A 152 -18.79 -0.25 -8.85
N THR A 153 -18.34 -0.30 -10.11
CA THR A 153 -19.11 -0.91 -11.21
C THR A 153 -19.34 -2.40 -10.97
N ALA A 154 -18.29 -3.16 -10.63
CA ALA A 154 -18.39 -4.59 -10.36
C ALA A 154 -19.31 -4.92 -9.17
N ILE A 155 -19.24 -4.10 -8.11
CA ILE A 155 -20.15 -4.22 -6.97
C ILE A 155 -21.59 -4.01 -7.42
N ASN A 156 -21.87 -2.95 -8.17
CA ASN A 156 -23.22 -2.68 -8.68
C ASN A 156 -23.76 -3.83 -9.53
N ASP A 157 -22.95 -4.37 -10.45
CA ASP A 157 -23.32 -5.51 -11.29
C ASP A 157 -23.63 -6.77 -10.47
N SER A 158 -22.85 -7.02 -9.41
CA SER A 158 -23.09 -8.15 -8.51
C SER A 158 -24.48 -8.08 -7.86
N PHE A 159 -24.95 -6.89 -7.50
CA PHE A 159 -26.29 -6.69 -6.93
C PHE A 159 -27.41 -6.76 -7.98
N GLN A 160 -27.14 -6.39 -9.24
CA GLN A 160 -28.13 -6.54 -10.32
C GLN A 160 -28.36 -8.02 -10.67
N PHE A 161 -27.34 -8.87 -10.54
CA PHE A 161 -27.48 -10.31 -10.75
C PHE A 161 -28.47 -10.96 -9.77
N PHE A 162 -28.55 -10.48 -8.52
CA PHE A 162 -29.49 -10.99 -7.50
C PHE A 162 -30.92 -10.44 -7.62
N LYS A 163 -31.19 -9.52 -8.56
CA LYS A 163 -32.54 -8.98 -8.82
C LYS A 163 -33.33 -9.75 -9.89
N LYS A 164 -32.74 -10.76 -10.52
CA LYS A 164 -33.42 -11.70 -11.43
C LYS A 164 -33.67 -13.02 -10.71
#